data_AF-A0A969IJR8-F1
#
_entry.id   AF-A0A969IJR8-F1
#
_cell.length_a   1.000
_cell.length_b   1.000
_cell.length_c   1.000
_cell.angle_alpha   90.00
_cell.angle_beta   90.00
_cell.angle_gamma   90.00
#
_symmetry.space_group_name_H-M   'P 1'
#
loop_
_entity.id
_entity.type
_entity.pdbx_description
1 polymer ?
#
loop_
_entity_poly.entity_id
_entity_poly.type
_entity_poly.pdbx_seq_one_letter_code
_entity_poly.pdbx_strand_id
1 'polypeptide(L)'
;MNEPFGGQVIGAEVPTGTGAPDILGSDLEQGTYVLSESATKVSGEALKRARREFEKLKPAAWKEEARRNPQKYTAEQLGRMVKGQAPIGDDGYSMEVHHKKQLQHGGSNTFDNFDFKSREKHRLGENYRQNHPLKDGEGP
;
A
#
# COMPACT_ATOMS: atom_id res chain seq x y z
N MET A 1 -38.56 -5.96 41.61
CA MET A 1 -39.54 -5.52 40.59
C MET A 1 -38.94 -5.90 39.25
N ASN A 2 -39.51 -6.93 38.64
CA ASN A 2 -39.10 -7.58 37.39
C ASN A 2 -40.32 -7.53 36.47
N GLU A 3 -40.20 -6.88 35.31
CA GLU A 3 -41.15 -6.87 34.19
C GLU A 3 -40.38 -6.45 32.90
N PRO A 4 -40.84 -6.79 31.68
CA PRO A 4 -40.65 -8.11 31.10
C PRO A 4 -40.03 -8.09 29.68
N PHE A 5 -39.57 -9.25 29.25
CA PHE A 5 -39.24 -9.56 27.85
C PHE A 5 -40.49 -9.50 26.96
N GLY A 6 -40.41 -8.75 25.85
CA GLY A 6 -41.39 -8.74 24.77
C GLY A 6 -40.67 -8.59 23.44
N GLY A 7 -40.72 -9.64 22.62
CA GLY A 7 -40.03 -9.73 21.35
C GLY A 7 -40.72 -8.97 20.21
N GLN A 8 -39.94 -8.65 19.18
CA GLN A 8 -40.41 -8.49 17.82
C GLN A 8 -39.25 -8.83 16.88
N VAL A 9 -39.35 -9.99 16.22
CA VAL A 9 -38.55 -10.34 15.06
C VAL A 9 -39.14 -9.61 13.86
N ILE A 10 -38.36 -8.75 13.22
CA ILE A 10 -38.67 -8.20 11.90
C ILE A 10 -37.72 -8.84 10.90
N GLY A 11 -38.32 -9.59 9.97
CA GLY A 11 -37.62 -10.19 8.85
C GLY A 11 -37.17 -9.11 7.89
N ALA A 12 -35.88 -9.12 7.57
CA ALA A 12 -35.35 -8.51 6.36
C ALA A 12 -35.09 -9.66 5.38
N GLU A 13 -36.07 -9.85 4.50
CA GLU A 13 -35.96 -10.56 3.25
C GLU A 13 -34.68 -10.18 2.48
N VAL A 14 -33.82 -11.18 2.30
CA VAL A 14 -32.65 -11.16 1.42
C VAL A 14 -33.07 -11.68 0.04
N PRO A 15 -33.07 -10.86 -1.02
CA PRO A 15 -33.10 -11.40 -2.37
C PRO A 15 -31.71 -11.89 -2.76
N THR A 16 -31.54 -13.21 -2.66
CA THR A 16 -30.51 -14.01 -3.32
C THR A 16 -30.67 -13.86 -4.84
N GLY A 17 -29.72 -13.19 -5.47
CA GLY A 17 -29.60 -13.05 -6.92
C GLY A 17 -28.24 -13.56 -7.38
N THR A 18 -28.20 -14.84 -7.68
CA THR A 18 -27.10 -15.61 -8.23
C THR A 18 -26.54 -15.00 -9.53
N GLY A 19 -25.21 -14.88 -9.58
CA GLY A 19 -24.46 -14.56 -10.78
C GLY A 19 -23.01 -15.07 -10.66
N ALA A 20 -22.85 -16.30 -10.17
CA ALA A 20 -21.59 -17.02 -10.26
C ALA A 20 -21.46 -17.58 -11.68
N PRO A 21 -20.38 -17.31 -12.42
CA PRO A 21 -20.02 -18.18 -13.52
C PRO A 21 -19.48 -19.49 -12.94
N ASP A 22 -20.16 -20.56 -13.33
CA ASP A 22 -19.76 -21.95 -13.32
C ASP A 22 -18.24 -22.14 -13.47
N ILE A 23 -17.56 -22.61 -12.43
CA ILE A 23 -16.22 -23.19 -12.52
C ILE A 23 -16.23 -24.51 -11.75
N LEU A 24 -16.89 -25.52 -12.34
CA LEU A 24 -16.59 -26.93 -12.10
C LEU A 24 -16.53 -27.65 -13.46
N GLY A 25 -15.54 -27.27 -14.26
CA GLY A 25 -15.01 -28.12 -15.31
C GLY A 25 -13.89 -28.96 -14.73
N SER A 26 -14.20 -30.22 -14.40
CA SER A 26 -13.19 -31.25 -14.23
C SER A 26 -12.63 -31.59 -15.60
N ASP A 27 -11.40 -31.19 -15.91
CA ASP A 27 -10.54 -31.94 -16.82
C ASP A 27 -9.07 -31.58 -16.62
N LEU A 28 -8.33 -32.59 -16.22
CA LEU A 28 -6.89 -32.61 -16.02
C LEU A 28 -6.27 -32.84 -17.40
N GLU A 29 -5.90 -31.80 -18.15
CA GLU A 29 -4.88 -31.94 -19.20
C GLU A 29 -4.05 -30.66 -19.38
N GLN A 30 -2.77 -30.91 -19.66
CA GLN A 30 -1.64 -30.01 -19.74
C GLN A 30 -1.91 -28.77 -20.60
N GLY A 31 -1.75 -27.58 -20.02
CA GLY A 31 -1.94 -26.32 -20.74
C GLY A 31 -1.13 -25.19 -20.13
N THR A 32 -0.35 -24.53 -20.97
CA THR A 32 0.61 -23.46 -20.67
C THR A 32 -0.03 -22.26 -19.95
N TYR A 33 0.50 -21.90 -18.77
CA TYR A 33 0.15 -20.64 -18.11
C TYR A 33 0.82 -19.48 -18.84
N VAL A 34 0.12 -18.87 -19.79
CA VAL A 34 0.44 -17.52 -20.26
C VAL A 34 -0.10 -16.52 -19.25
N LEU A 35 0.73 -16.14 -18.27
CA LEU A 35 0.50 -14.96 -17.44
C LEU A 35 0.57 -13.72 -18.35
N SER A 36 -0.58 -13.28 -18.85
CA SER A 36 -0.72 -11.97 -19.48
C SER A 36 -0.57 -10.89 -18.39
N GLU A 37 0.67 -10.46 -18.13
CA GLU A 37 1.01 -9.34 -17.26
C GLU A 37 0.64 -7.98 -17.88
N SER A 38 -0.57 -7.81 -18.37
CA SER A 38 -1.10 -6.48 -18.67
C SER A 38 -1.75 -5.90 -17.41
N ALA A 39 -0.93 -5.75 -16.35
CA ALA A 39 -1.31 -4.99 -15.16
C ALA A 39 -1.77 -3.60 -15.61
N THR A 40 -3.06 -3.32 -15.43
CA THR A 40 -3.74 -2.14 -15.93
C THR A 40 -3.04 -0.89 -15.39
N LYS A 41 -2.24 -0.21 -16.23
CA LYS A 41 -1.54 1.01 -15.84
C LYS A 41 -2.58 2.09 -15.55
N VAL A 42 -2.48 2.71 -14.38
CA VAL A 42 -3.38 3.81 -14.00
C VAL A 42 -3.17 4.99 -14.94
N SER A 43 -4.24 5.65 -15.36
CA SER A 43 -4.16 6.81 -16.26
C SER A 43 -3.33 7.95 -15.64
N GLY A 44 -2.67 8.76 -16.48
CA GLY A 44 -1.78 9.82 -16.02
C GLY A 44 -2.45 10.85 -15.11
N GLU A 45 -3.74 11.15 -15.31
CA GLU A 45 -4.47 12.08 -14.46
C GLU A 45 -4.80 11.47 -13.08
N ALA A 46 -5.25 10.21 -13.07
CA ALA A 46 -5.50 9.48 -11.83
C ALA A 46 -4.20 9.33 -11.01
N LEU A 47 -3.06 9.08 -11.66
CA LEU A 47 -1.76 9.03 -11.01
C LEU A 47 -1.36 10.39 -10.41
N LYS A 48 -1.57 11.50 -11.12
CA LYS A 48 -1.32 12.86 -10.59
C LYS A 48 -2.20 13.18 -9.38
N ARG A 49 -3.45 12.74 -9.39
CA ARG A 49 -4.39 12.90 -8.27
C ARG A 49 -3.92 12.11 -7.05
N ALA A 50 -3.62 10.83 -7.24
CA ALA A 50 -3.10 9.96 -6.18
C ALA A 50 -1.80 10.50 -5.57
N ARG A 51 -0.87 11.04 -6.38
CA ARG A 51 0.36 11.68 -5.86
C ARG A 51 0.07 12.93 -5.02
N ARG A 52 -0.89 13.76 -5.44
CA ARG A 52 -1.29 14.95 -4.67
C ARG A 52 -1.96 14.60 -3.34
N GLU A 53 -2.74 13.52 -3.32
CA GLU A 53 -3.33 13.00 -2.08
C GLU A 53 -2.25 12.46 -1.15
N PHE A 54 -1.26 11.73 -1.69
CA PHE A 54 -0.15 11.20 -0.92
C PHE A 54 0.61 12.29 -0.15
N GLU A 55 0.93 13.42 -0.78
CA GLU A 55 1.63 14.52 -0.11
C GLU A 55 0.87 15.07 1.09
N LYS A 56 -0.48 15.07 1.04
CA LYS A 56 -1.33 15.48 2.17
C LYS A 56 -1.38 14.44 3.27
N LEU A 57 -1.29 13.16 2.92
CA LEU A 57 -1.36 12.03 3.86
C LEU A 57 -0.02 11.72 4.52
N LYS A 58 1.09 12.13 3.91
CA LYS A 58 2.45 11.85 4.38
C LYS A 58 2.69 12.27 5.85
N PRO A 59 2.24 13.43 6.35
CA PRO A 59 2.36 13.75 7.77
C PRO A 59 1.56 12.81 8.68
N ALA A 60 0.37 12.38 8.25
CA ALA A 60 -0.44 11.43 9.00
C ALA A 60 0.19 10.02 9.00
N ALA A 61 0.81 9.62 7.89
CA ALA A 61 1.54 8.36 7.79
C ALA A 61 2.70 8.30 8.79
N TRP A 62 3.47 9.39 8.95
CA TRP A 62 4.55 9.44 9.96
C TRP A 62 4.02 9.37 11.39
N LYS A 63 2.92 10.07 11.70
CA LYS A 63 2.29 9.98 13.02
C LYS A 63 1.83 8.56 13.33
N GLU A 64 1.23 7.91 12.35
CA GLU A 64 0.75 6.53 12.50
C GLU A 64 1.90 5.53 12.64
N GLU A 65 3.01 5.70 11.91
CA GLU A 65 4.20 4.85 12.06
C GLU A 65 4.83 5.00 13.45
N ALA A 66 4.92 6.23 13.98
CA ALA A 66 5.39 6.43 15.35
C ALA A 66 4.46 5.79 16.39
N ARG A 67 3.15 5.78 16.15
CA ARG A 67 2.17 5.16 17.03
C ARG A 67 2.26 3.63 17.02
N ARG A 68 2.43 3.03 15.84
CA ARG A 68 2.47 1.57 15.67
C ARG A 68 3.83 0.96 16.01
N ASN A 69 4.90 1.68 15.71
CA ASN A 69 6.26 1.15 15.79
C ASN A 69 7.23 2.08 16.56
N PRO A 70 6.88 2.56 17.77
CA PRO A 70 7.73 3.51 18.50
C PRO A 70 9.14 2.97 18.79
N GLN A 71 9.26 1.66 19.00
CA GLN A 71 10.52 0.97 19.30
C GLN A 71 11.56 1.00 18.18
N LYS A 72 11.17 1.35 16.95
CA LYS A 72 12.09 1.45 15.80
C LYS A 72 12.85 2.78 15.77
N TYR A 73 12.48 3.73 16.61
CA TYR A 73 12.93 5.12 16.54
C TYR A 73 13.46 5.61 17.88
N THR A 74 14.40 6.54 17.84
CA THR A 74 14.87 7.27 19.03
C THR A 74 13.81 8.26 19.50
N ALA A 75 13.91 8.72 20.76
CA ALA A 75 12.98 9.71 21.31
C ALA A 75 12.94 11.01 20.49
N GLU A 76 14.08 11.45 19.94
CA GLU A 76 14.15 12.63 19.07
C GLU A 76 13.41 12.41 17.74
N GLN A 77 13.63 11.25 17.11
CA GLN A 77 12.93 10.86 15.88
C GLN A 77 11.41 10.80 16.12
N LEU A 78 10.98 10.20 17.23
CA LEU A 78 9.56 10.18 17.62
C LEU A 78 9.01 11.60 17.81
N GLY A 79 9.77 12.51 18.43
CA GLY A 79 9.40 13.92 18.59
C GLY A 79 9.14 14.66 17.27
N ARG A 80 9.81 14.25 16.18
CA ARG A 80 9.54 14.75 14.81
C ARG A 80 8.30 14.08 14.23
N MET A 81 8.19 12.77 14.35
CA MET A 81 7.10 11.98 13.76
C MET A 81 5.72 12.32 14.36
N VAL A 82 5.62 12.58 15.66
CA VAL A 82 4.36 13.03 16.28
C VAL A 82 3.87 14.38 15.74
N LYS A 83 4.78 15.19 15.19
CA LYS A 83 4.46 16.44 14.47
C LYS A 83 4.17 16.20 12.98
N GLY A 84 4.23 14.96 12.52
CA GLY A 84 4.09 14.56 11.12
C GLY A 84 5.33 14.81 10.26
N GLN A 85 6.48 15.00 10.89
CA GLN A 85 7.76 15.18 10.18
C GLN A 85 8.48 13.85 10.04
N ALA A 86 9.19 13.67 8.93
CA ALA A 86 10.03 12.50 8.75
C ALA A 86 11.15 12.48 9.82
N PRO A 87 11.45 11.30 10.39
CA PRO A 87 12.64 11.13 11.21
C PRO A 87 13.89 11.23 10.32
N ILE A 88 15.03 11.54 10.94
CA ILE A 88 16.33 11.52 10.26
C ILE A 88 16.88 10.10 10.36
N GLY A 89 17.19 9.48 9.23
CA GLY A 89 17.80 8.16 9.14
C GLY A 89 19.25 8.14 9.66
N ASP A 90 19.78 6.94 9.77
CA ASP A 90 21.19 6.67 10.03
C ASP A 90 22.13 7.27 8.97
N ASP A 91 21.63 7.41 7.73
CA ASP A 91 22.29 8.09 6.62
C ASP A 91 22.36 9.62 6.77
N GLY A 92 21.82 10.18 7.85
CA GLY A 92 21.80 11.62 8.11
C GLY A 92 20.76 12.40 7.32
N TYR A 93 19.90 11.72 6.54
CA TYR A 93 18.85 12.36 5.73
C TYR A 93 17.44 12.04 6.26
N SER A 94 16.44 12.81 5.85
CA SER A 94 15.06 12.48 6.18
C SER A 94 14.66 11.15 5.55
N MET A 95 14.07 10.25 6.34
CA MET A 95 13.49 9.01 5.83
C MET A 95 12.32 9.29 4.89
N GLU A 96 12.02 8.32 4.03
CA GLU A 96 11.03 8.42 2.96
C GLU A 96 9.93 7.36 3.13
N VAL A 97 8.70 7.72 2.78
CA VAL A 97 7.56 6.79 2.70
C VAL A 97 7.54 6.25 1.28
N HIS A 98 7.70 4.94 1.15
CA HIS A 98 7.72 4.19 -0.10
C HIS A 98 6.42 3.40 -0.26
N HIS A 99 5.87 3.34 -1.48
CA HIS A 99 4.78 2.43 -1.78
C HIS A 99 5.33 1.04 -2.13
N LYS A 100 4.93 -0.01 -1.40
CA LYS A 100 5.27 -1.41 -1.71
C LYS A 100 4.81 -1.79 -3.12
N LYS A 101 3.54 -1.48 -3.42
CA LYS A 101 2.99 -1.50 -4.78
C LYS A 101 2.88 -0.07 -5.27
N GLN A 102 3.58 0.27 -6.34
CA GLN A 102 3.59 1.63 -6.89
C GLN A 102 2.19 2.05 -7.37
N LEU A 103 1.87 3.34 -7.22
CA LEU A 103 0.58 3.91 -7.65
C LEU A 103 0.27 3.68 -9.15
N GLN A 104 1.28 3.70 -10.02
CA GLN A 104 1.10 3.48 -11.46
C GLN A 104 0.64 2.07 -11.82
N HIS A 105 0.90 1.10 -10.92
CA HIS A 105 0.49 -0.30 -11.05
C HIS A 105 -0.75 -0.62 -10.20
N GLY A 106 -1.50 0.40 -9.78
CA GLY A 106 -2.70 0.23 -8.95
C GLY A 106 -2.41 0.00 -7.47
N GLY A 107 -1.32 0.58 -6.95
CA GLY A 107 -1.10 0.73 -5.52
C GLY A 107 -2.02 1.78 -4.90
N SER A 108 -2.21 1.71 -3.58
CA SER A 108 -3.05 2.63 -2.80
C SER A 108 -2.23 3.56 -1.90
N ASN A 109 -2.82 4.70 -1.52
CA ASN A 109 -2.30 5.59 -0.47
C ASN A 109 -2.76 5.15 0.92
N THR A 110 -2.57 3.87 1.24
CA THR A 110 -2.94 3.31 2.54
C THR A 110 -1.69 2.88 3.29
N PHE A 111 -1.77 2.91 4.62
CA PHE A 111 -0.64 2.56 5.49
C PHE A 111 -0.10 1.15 5.23
N ASP A 112 -0.97 0.18 4.90
CA ASP A 112 -0.56 -1.20 4.62
C ASP A 112 0.31 -1.32 3.36
N ASN A 113 0.12 -0.41 2.40
CA ASN A 113 0.93 -0.30 1.19
C ASN A 113 2.16 0.61 1.39
N PHE A 114 2.36 1.20 2.56
CA PHE A 114 3.54 1.99 2.87
C PHE A 114 4.65 1.13 3.48
N ASP A 115 5.87 1.51 3.15
CA ASP A 115 7.11 1.05 3.75
C ASP A 115 7.98 2.28 4.04
N PHE A 116 8.71 2.28 5.16
CA PHE A 116 9.42 3.45 5.66
C PHE A 116 10.93 3.18 5.60
N LYS A 117 11.62 3.85 4.67
CA LYS A 117 13.04 3.56 4.36
C LYS A 117 13.91 4.81 4.54
N SER A 118 15.20 4.61 4.83
CA SER A 118 16.18 5.68 4.67
C SER A 118 16.27 6.11 3.21
N ARG A 119 16.78 7.31 2.95
CA ARG A 119 16.92 7.84 1.59
C ARG A 119 17.82 6.93 0.75
N GLU A 120 18.92 6.47 1.35
CA GLU A 120 19.82 5.52 0.70
C GLU A 120 19.10 4.23 0.31
N LYS A 121 18.40 3.58 1.25
CA LYS A 121 17.64 2.33 1.00
C LYS A 121 16.50 2.52 0.01
N HIS A 122 15.88 3.70 -0.02
CA HIS A 122 14.80 4.01 -0.95
C HIS A 122 15.33 4.16 -2.38
N ARG A 123 16.52 4.76 -2.55
CA ARG A 123 17.16 4.96 -3.85
C ARG A 123 17.84 3.70 -4.37
N LEU A 124 18.56 2.99 -3.51
CA LEU A 124 19.38 1.82 -3.87
C LEU A 124 18.66 0.48 -3.68
N GLY A 125 17.41 0.48 -3.22
CA GLY A 125 16.62 -0.73 -2.99
C GLY A 125 16.23 -1.48 -4.28
N GLU A 126 15.41 -2.52 -4.15
CA GLU A 126 15.03 -3.48 -5.22
C GLU A 126 14.60 -2.86 -6.56
N ASN A 127 14.07 -1.63 -6.54
CA ASN A 127 13.62 -0.92 -7.75
C ASN A 127 14.72 -0.11 -8.47
N TYR A 128 15.96 -0.05 -7.95
CA TYR A 128 17.05 0.74 -8.57
C TYR A 128 17.35 0.30 -10.01
N ARG A 129 17.52 -1.00 -10.25
CA ARG A 129 17.78 -1.55 -11.60
C ARG A 129 16.58 -1.41 -12.55
N GLN A 130 15.35 -1.38 -12.02
CA GLN A 130 14.13 -1.25 -12.81
C GLN A 130 13.85 0.22 -13.19
N ASN A 131 14.17 1.17 -12.30
CA ASN A 131 13.97 2.62 -12.50
C ASN A 131 15.17 3.31 -13.16
N HIS A 132 16.35 2.69 -13.13
CA HIS A 132 17.56 3.14 -13.81
C HIS A 132 18.04 2.01 -14.73
N PRO A 133 17.38 1.78 -15.88
CA PRO A 133 17.96 0.92 -16.90
C PRO A 133 19.33 1.50 -17.24
N LEU A 134 20.37 0.68 -17.13
CA LEU A 134 21.66 1.00 -17.72
C LEU A 134 21.38 1.29 -19.19
N LYS A 135 21.77 2.48 -19.68
CA LYS A 135 21.86 2.66 -21.13
C LYS A 135 22.88 1.62 -21.59
N ASP A 136 22.51 0.78 -22.54
CA ASP A 136 23.38 -0.25 -23.07
C ASP A 136 24.78 0.35 -23.35
N GLY A 137 25.81 -0.07 -22.60
CA GLY A 137 27.20 0.24 -22.93
C GLY A 137 28.12 0.82 -21.85
N GLU A 138 27.67 1.18 -20.66
CA GLU A 138 28.60 1.61 -19.59
C GLU A 138 28.62 0.60 -18.43
N GLY A 139 29.63 -0.28 -18.49
CA GLY A 139 30.09 -1.10 -17.36
C GLY A 139 31.02 -0.31 -16.44
N PRO A 140 31.33 -0.86 -15.25
CA PRO A 140 32.17 -0.21 -14.23
C PRO A 140 33.62 0.03 -14.67
#